data_AF-A0A8S1HAJ1-F1
#
_entry.id   AF-A0A8S1HAJ1-F1
#
_cell.length_a   1.000
_cell.length_b   1.000
_cell.length_c   1.000
_cell.angle_alpha   90.00
_cell.angle_beta   90.00
_cell.angle_gamma   90.00
#
_symmetry.space_group_name_H-M   'P 1'
#
loop_
_entity.id
_entity.type
_entity.pdbx_description
1 polymer ?
#
loop_
_entity_poly.entity_id
_entity_poly.type
_entity_poly.pdbx_seq_one_letter_code
_entity_poly.pdbx_strand_id
1 'polypeptide(L)'
;MSRRKLKLVEYDRDYIDYEDDDAIRRFVATLEETHLKRRHEDWSAALLDEKDDAKWKAEIDKYIEELGIPKDRSRKIVVDQLLNISIEQLYKGNENATSLTTSEYRKRAKSLFEKHQNSQNPLNRIDYETPEFAEKVRALCELLGISKHPDPIVSLKAACIYISNNLSDESLRALNEDTKKALKMMDIKSFPLGIPQHKLAPVNMAARILRLVNVEQLRAVQTKINETLVAVQDVTIDMSKKAEFGPSPVRPQLISPMGTPESRSRPNILITGSPGTGKSTLAKEVADKLGFDLIDVSKEVTQNNLHSAYDNEYGCHVLDEEKLLDHIQDRMDDDRGGVVVDYHGCDFFPERWFDIVAVLRCDNGILYDRLAARGYTDFKIRENIECEIFGSLLEEARDSYKVEVIHELRSETPDEMESNITKICELVEAFKA
;
A
#
# COMPACT_ATOMS: atom_id res chain seq x y z
N MET A 1 -18.22 -21.42 -25.47
CA MET A 1 -17.07 -21.57 -26.38
C MET A 1 -16.65 -20.19 -26.87
N SER A 2 -15.39 -20.01 -27.23
CA SER A 2 -14.72 -18.71 -27.30
C SER A 2 -15.13 -17.85 -28.50
N ARG A 3 -16.03 -16.88 -28.27
CA ARG A 3 -16.25 -15.72 -29.15
C ARG A 3 -14.94 -15.11 -29.66
N ARG A 4 -13.91 -15.12 -28.82
CA ARG A 4 -12.55 -14.67 -29.17
C ARG A 4 -11.87 -15.53 -30.25
N LYS A 5 -11.98 -16.86 -30.21
CA LYS A 5 -11.42 -17.73 -31.26
C LYS A 5 -12.20 -17.58 -32.57
N LEU A 6 -13.53 -17.46 -32.51
CA LEU A 6 -14.34 -17.24 -33.71
C LEU A 6 -13.98 -15.92 -34.40
N LYS A 7 -13.81 -14.85 -33.63
CA LYS A 7 -13.36 -13.55 -34.13
C LYS A 7 -11.93 -13.59 -34.68
N LEU A 8 -11.03 -14.34 -34.05
CA LEU A 8 -9.65 -14.50 -34.50
C LEU A 8 -9.54 -15.22 -35.85
N VAL A 9 -10.47 -16.13 -36.10
CA VAL A 9 -10.58 -16.91 -37.32
C VAL A 9 -11.53 -16.21 -38.32
N GLU A 10 -11.88 -14.94 -38.08
CA GLU A 10 -12.72 -14.09 -38.94
C GLU A 10 -14.05 -14.74 -39.36
N TYR A 11 -14.65 -15.55 -38.48
CA TYR A 11 -15.94 -16.16 -38.76
C TYR A 11 -17.06 -15.12 -38.62
N ASP A 12 -17.99 -15.10 -39.59
CA ASP A 12 -19.06 -14.08 -39.70
C ASP A 12 -20.02 -14.01 -38.49
N ARG A 13 -20.08 -15.07 -37.67
CA ARG A 13 -20.98 -15.13 -36.51
C ARG A 13 -20.21 -15.22 -35.18
N ASP A 14 -20.75 -14.53 -34.18
CA ASP A 14 -20.23 -14.53 -32.80
C ASP A 14 -20.50 -15.85 -32.03
N TYR A 15 -21.31 -16.75 -32.59
CA TYR A 15 -21.67 -18.04 -32.01
C TYR A 15 -21.91 -19.10 -33.09
N ILE A 16 -21.79 -20.37 -32.70
CA ILE A 16 -22.14 -21.55 -33.52
C ILE A 16 -23.20 -22.32 -32.76
N ASP A 17 -24.29 -22.67 -33.45
CA ASP A 17 -25.25 -23.64 -32.95
C ASP A 17 -24.70 -25.05 -33.18
N TYR A 18 -24.54 -25.84 -32.12
CA TYR A 18 -23.96 -27.19 -32.17
C TYR A 18 -24.99 -28.27 -32.48
N GLU A 19 -26.27 -27.93 -32.39
CA GLU A 19 -27.39 -28.83 -32.68
C GLU A 19 -27.87 -28.69 -34.13
N ASP A 20 -27.53 -27.58 -34.79
CA ASP A 20 -27.80 -27.33 -36.21
C ASP A 20 -26.69 -27.92 -37.10
N ASP A 21 -27.03 -28.99 -37.79
CA ASP A 21 -26.17 -29.72 -38.72
C ASP A 21 -25.72 -28.82 -39.91
N ASP A 22 -26.56 -27.89 -40.39
CA ASP A 22 -26.21 -26.95 -41.45
C ASP A 22 -25.24 -25.86 -40.97
N ALA A 23 -25.34 -25.47 -39.69
CA ALA A 23 -24.43 -24.50 -39.09
C ALA A 23 -23.01 -25.07 -38.97
N ILE A 24 -22.86 -26.34 -38.57
CA ILE A 24 -21.56 -27.03 -38.52
C ILE A 24 -20.99 -27.19 -39.93
N ARG A 25 -21.81 -27.59 -40.89
CA ARG A 25 -21.42 -27.77 -42.29
C ARG A 25 -20.88 -26.47 -42.91
N ARG A 26 -21.59 -25.35 -42.72
CA ARG A 26 -21.13 -24.02 -43.15
C ARG A 26 -19.82 -23.64 -42.45
N PHE A 27 -19.73 -23.86 -41.14
CA PHE A 27 -18.53 -23.55 -40.37
C PHE A 27 -17.29 -24.28 -40.88
N VAL A 28 -17.39 -25.59 -41.13
CA VAL A 28 -16.27 -26.39 -41.69
C VAL A 28 -15.88 -25.91 -43.09
N ALA A 29 -16.86 -25.62 -43.95
CA ALA A 29 -16.61 -25.10 -45.29
C ALA A 29 -15.88 -23.74 -45.26
N THR A 30 -16.31 -22.82 -44.38
CA THR A 30 -15.67 -21.52 -44.20
C THR A 30 -14.23 -21.67 -43.70
N LEU A 31 -13.98 -22.49 -42.68
CA LEU A 31 -12.61 -22.70 -42.16
C LEU A 31 -11.65 -23.27 -43.21
N GLU A 32 -12.15 -24.19 -44.03
CA GLU A 32 -11.35 -24.79 -45.10
C GLU A 32 -10.98 -23.78 -46.17
N GLU A 33 -11.93 -22.93 -46.59
CA GLU A 33 -11.72 -21.92 -47.62
C GLU A 33 -10.79 -20.77 -47.14
N THR A 34 -10.94 -20.34 -45.89
CA THR A 34 -10.20 -19.18 -45.38
C THR A 34 -8.83 -19.52 -44.82
N HIS A 35 -8.72 -20.58 -44.00
CA HIS A 35 -7.53 -20.79 -43.15
C HIS A 35 -6.76 -22.08 -43.45
N LEU A 36 -7.44 -23.19 -43.72
CA LEU A 36 -6.79 -24.49 -43.86
C LEU A 36 -6.30 -24.75 -45.30
N LYS A 37 -7.08 -24.40 -46.33
CA LYS A 37 -6.76 -24.47 -47.77
C LYS A 37 -6.06 -25.78 -48.19
N ARG A 38 -6.48 -26.93 -47.64
CA ARG A 38 -5.90 -28.25 -47.94
C ARG A 38 -6.61 -28.96 -49.08
N ARG A 39 -7.88 -28.63 -49.33
CA ARG A 39 -8.73 -29.19 -50.39
C ARG A 39 -8.81 -28.23 -51.59
N HIS A 40 -9.29 -28.77 -52.71
CA HIS A 40 -9.52 -28.00 -53.94
C HIS A 40 -10.59 -26.92 -53.73
N GLU A 41 -10.49 -25.79 -54.44
CA GLU A 41 -11.37 -24.61 -54.27
C GLU A 41 -12.87 -24.97 -54.38
N ASP A 42 -13.21 -26.01 -55.15
CA ASP A 42 -14.59 -26.46 -55.37
C ASP A 42 -15.14 -27.41 -54.28
N TRP A 43 -14.31 -27.87 -53.34
CA TRP A 43 -14.73 -28.86 -52.33
C TRP A 43 -15.74 -28.27 -51.34
N SER A 44 -15.53 -27.03 -50.89
CA SER A 44 -16.47 -26.35 -49.98
C SER A 44 -17.82 -26.08 -50.65
N ALA A 45 -17.82 -25.74 -51.95
CA ALA A 45 -19.03 -25.54 -52.73
C ALA A 45 -19.80 -26.85 -52.98
N ALA A 46 -19.08 -27.92 -53.36
CA ALA A 46 -19.66 -29.26 -53.51
C ALA A 46 -20.20 -29.80 -52.17
N LEU A 47 -19.48 -29.55 -51.08
CA LEU A 47 -19.92 -29.90 -49.74
C LEU A 47 -21.14 -29.10 -49.34
N LEU A 48 -21.43 -27.90 -49.85
CA LEU A 48 -22.65 -27.13 -49.52
C LEU A 48 -23.84 -27.43 -50.43
N ASP A 49 -23.62 -27.87 -51.68
CA ASP A 49 -24.68 -28.17 -52.66
C ASP A 49 -25.25 -29.60 -52.55
N GLU A 50 -24.56 -30.51 -51.85
CA GLU A 50 -25.01 -31.90 -51.64
C GLU A 50 -26.33 -31.97 -50.85
N LYS A 51 -27.34 -32.64 -51.41
CA LYS A 51 -28.70 -32.72 -50.82
C LYS A 51 -28.94 -33.96 -49.98
N ASP A 52 -28.01 -34.90 -49.99
CA ASP A 52 -28.09 -36.16 -49.26
C ASP A 52 -27.37 -36.07 -47.91
N ASP A 53 -28.17 -36.11 -46.83
CA ASP A 53 -27.68 -35.94 -45.46
C ASP A 53 -26.70 -37.01 -45.00
N ALA A 54 -26.83 -38.23 -45.50
CA ALA A 54 -25.93 -39.32 -45.13
C ALA A 54 -24.56 -39.17 -45.77
N LYS A 55 -24.50 -38.61 -46.98
CA LYS A 55 -23.26 -38.45 -47.75
C LYS A 55 -22.37 -37.35 -47.20
N TRP A 56 -22.91 -36.16 -46.95
CA TRP A 56 -22.08 -35.05 -46.47
C TRP A 56 -21.59 -35.29 -45.04
N LYS A 57 -22.37 -35.97 -44.18
CA LYS A 57 -21.93 -36.37 -42.84
C LYS A 57 -20.72 -37.31 -42.89
N ALA A 58 -20.77 -38.32 -43.77
CA ALA A 58 -19.64 -39.22 -43.96
C ALA A 58 -18.39 -38.50 -44.51
N GLU A 59 -18.56 -37.50 -45.37
CA GLU A 59 -17.47 -36.69 -45.92
C GLU A 59 -16.83 -35.80 -44.83
N ILE A 60 -17.63 -35.19 -43.95
CA ILE A 60 -17.13 -34.42 -42.80
C ILE A 60 -16.43 -35.32 -41.79
N ASP A 61 -16.98 -36.50 -41.48
CA ASP A 61 -16.35 -37.44 -40.55
C ASP A 61 -14.99 -37.93 -41.07
N LYS A 62 -14.87 -38.14 -42.38
CA LYS A 62 -13.61 -38.46 -43.04
C LYS A 62 -12.63 -37.30 -42.97
N TYR A 63 -13.10 -36.07 -43.20
CA TYR A 63 -12.29 -34.86 -43.08
C TYR A 63 -11.76 -34.63 -41.66
N ILE A 64 -12.60 -34.83 -40.64
CA ILE A 64 -12.22 -34.74 -39.22
C ILE A 64 -11.18 -35.81 -38.84
N GLU A 65 -11.33 -37.03 -39.37
CA GLU A 65 -10.37 -38.12 -39.15
C GLU A 65 -9.01 -37.83 -39.78
N GLU A 66 -8.97 -37.26 -40.98
CA GLU A 66 -7.72 -36.81 -41.63
C GLU A 66 -7.03 -35.69 -40.87
N LEU A 67 -7.78 -34.83 -40.16
CA LEU A 67 -7.24 -33.81 -39.27
C LEU A 67 -6.74 -34.38 -37.92
N GLY A 68 -6.89 -35.68 -37.67
CA GLY A 68 -6.42 -36.35 -36.47
C GLY A 68 -7.29 -36.12 -35.23
N ILE A 69 -8.54 -35.68 -35.41
CA ILE A 69 -9.48 -35.43 -34.31
C ILE A 69 -10.24 -36.74 -33.99
N PRO A 70 -10.22 -37.25 -32.74
CA PRO A 70 -10.94 -38.47 -32.39
C PRO A 70 -12.46 -38.32 -32.53
N LYS A 71 -13.11 -39.28 -33.23
CA LYS A 71 -14.55 -39.31 -33.53
C LYS A 71 -15.46 -39.41 -32.30
N ASP A 72 -14.97 -39.98 -31.20
CA ASP A 72 -15.77 -40.29 -30.00
C ASP A 72 -15.90 -39.09 -29.03
N ARG A 73 -15.97 -37.88 -29.58
CA ARG A 73 -16.00 -36.64 -28.78
C ARG A 73 -17.25 -35.83 -29.09
N SER A 74 -17.74 -35.12 -28.07
CA SER A 74 -18.86 -34.19 -28.22
C SER A 74 -18.60 -33.21 -29.37
N ARG A 75 -19.64 -32.89 -30.16
CA ARG A 75 -19.60 -31.92 -31.28
C ARG A 75 -18.92 -30.61 -30.90
N LYS A 76 -19.10 -30.16 -29.65
CA LYS A 76 -18.42 -28.98 -29.10
C LYS A 76 -16.89 -29.14 -29.08
N ILE A 77 -16.40 -30.29 -28.65
CA ILE A 77 -14.96 -30.56 -28.59
C ILE A 77 -14.37 -30.63 -29.99
N VAL A 78 -15.08 -31.23 -30.94
CA VAL A 78 -14.67 -31.27 -32.35
C VAL A 78 -14.53 -29.85 -32.93
N VAL A 79 -15.52 -28.99 -32.74
CA VAL A 79 -15.47 -27.58 -33.18
C VAL A 79 -14.32 -26.80 -32.53
N ASP A 80 -14.08 -26.98 -31.21
CA ASP A 80 -12.96 -26.30 -30.55
C ASP A 80 -11.60 -26.79 -31.05
N GLN A 81 -11.46 -28.09 -31.35
CA GLN A 81 -10.24 -28.66 -31.94
C GLN A 81 -9.99 -28.11 -33.35
N LEU A 82 -11.03 -28.03 -34.19
CA LEU A 82 -10.94 -27.42 -35.52
C LEU A 82 -10.51 -25.95 -35.45
N LEU A 83 -11.03 -25.18 -34.50
CA LEU A 83 -10.58 -23.81 -34.25
C LEU A 83 -9.11 -23.75 -33.84
N ASN A 84 -8.67 -24.63 -32.94
CA ASN A 84 -7.27 -24.64 -32.50
C ASN A 84 -6.30 -24.96 -33.65
N ILE A 85 -6.64 -25.91 -34.53
CA ILE A 85 -5.83 -26.24 -35.71
C ILE A 85 -5.77 -25.05 -36.68
N SER A 86 -6.91 -24.39 -36.93
CA SER A 86 -6.98 -23.22 -37.80
C SER A 86 -6.16 -22.06 -37.26
N ILE A 87 -6.22 -21.81 -35.94
CA ILE A 87 -5.41 -20.81 -35.26
C ILE A 87 -3.93 -21.17 -35.35
N GLU A 88 -3.54 -22.43 -35.11
CA GLU A 88 -2.15 -22.84 -35.22
C GLU A 88 -1.59 -22.57 -36.63
N GLN A 89 -2.40 -22.77 -37.68
CA GLN A 89 -2.03 -22.45 -39.05
C GLN A 89 -1.88 -20.94 -39.29
N LEU A 90 -2.78 -20.11 -38.74
CA LEU A 90 -2.65 -18.64 -38.75
C LEU A 90 -1.38 -18.16 -38.07
N TYR A 91 -1.02 -18.74 -36.92
CA TYR A 91 0.21 -18.40 -36.20
C TYR A 91 1.48 -18.85 -36.95
N LYS A 92 1.44 -19.98 -37.66
CA LYS A 92 2.55 -20.42 -38.53
C LYS A 92 2.77 -19.50 -39.73
N GLY A 93 1.73 -18.83 -40.22
CA GLY A 93 1.81 -17.89 -41.34
C GLY A 93 2.31 -16.48 -40.94
N ASN A 94 2.38 -16.16 -39.65
CA ASN A 94 2.70 -14.82 -39.17
C ASN A 94 4.07 -14.78 -38.46
N GLU A 95 5.09 -14.23 -39.11
CA GLU A 95 6.48 -14.16 -38.60
C GLU A 95 6.60 -13.43 -37.24
N ASN A 96 5.73 -12.46 -36.96
CA ASN A 96 5.71 -11.77 -35.68
C ASN A 96 5.13 -12.63 -34.55
N ALA A 97 4.24 -13.57 -34.87
CA ALA A 97 3.59 -14.43 -33.88
C ALA A 97 4.52 -15.55 -33.39
N THR A 98 5.44 -16.02 -34.24
CA THR A 98 6.49 -16.99 -33.87
C THR A 98 7.41 -16.50 -32.75
N SER A 99 7.69 -15.19 -32.69
CA SER A 99 8.53 -14.57 -31.66
C SER A 99 7.94 -14.60 -30.25
N LEU A 100 6.61 -14.75 -30.16
CA LEU A 100 5.85 -14.75 -28.91
C LEU A 100 5.47 -16.17 -28.45
N THR A 101 5.95 -17.21 -29.15
CA THR A 101 5.66 -18.60 -28.78
C THR A 101 6.51 -19.09 -27.62
N THR A 102 5.92 -19.94 -26.77
CA THR A 102 6.59 -20.54 -25.60
C THR A 102 7.86 -21.33 -25.98
N SER A 103 7.94 -21.86 -27.20
CA SER A 103 9.11 -22.59 -27.70
C SER A 103 10.32 -21.70 -27.97
N GLU A 104 10.12 -20.51 -28.54
CA GLU A 104 11.23 -19.56 -28.74
C GLU A 104 11.68 -18.94 -27.43
N TYR A 105 10.76 -18.65 -26.52
CA TYR A 105 11.11 -18.22 -25.16
C TYR A 105 12.02 -19.24 -24.46
N ARG A 106 11.70 -20.54 -24.53
CA ARG A 106 12.54 -21.62 -23.98
C ARG A 106 13.90 -21.72 -24.67
N LYS A 107 13.98 -21.58 -26.00
CA LYS A 107 15.25 -21.57 -26.73
C LYS A 107 16.11 -20.35 -26.34
N ARG A 108 15.49 -19.18 -26.23
CA ARG A 108 16.17 -17.94 -25.83
C ARG A 108 16.70 -18.04 -24.39
N ALA A 109 15.90 -18.58 -23.47
CA ALA A 109 16.33 -18.86 -22.10
C ALA A 109 17.51 -19.85 -22.02
N LYS A 110 17.48 -20.94 -22.81
CA LYS A 110 18.62 -21.88 -22.91
C LYS A 110 19.88 -21.21 -23.46
N SER A 111 19.76 -20.42 -24.53
CA SER A 111 20.91 -19.73 -25.13
C SER A 111 21.52 -18.66 -24.22
N LEU A 112 20.69 -18.02 -23.37
CA LEU A 112 21.16 -17.10 -22.33
C LEU A 112 21.92 -17.86 -21.24
N PHE A 113 21.39 -18.99 -20.79
CA PHE A 113 22.03 -19.86 -19.80
C PHE A 113 23.41 -20.36 -20.26
N GLU A 114 23.53 -20.79 -21.52
CA GLU A 114 24.80 -21.22 -22.13
C GLU A 114 25.81 -20.07 -22.29
N LYS A 115 25.35 -18.86 -22.62
CA LYS A 115 26.20 -17.66 -22.66
C LYS A 115 26.70 -17.24 -21.27
N HIS A 116 25.89 -17.44 -20.23
CA HIS A 116 26.27 -17.11 -18.86
C HIS A 116 27.36 -18.03 -18.31
N GLN A 117 27.40 -19.32 -18.70
CA GLN A 117 28.49 -20.25 -18.30
C GLN A 117 29.88 -19.85 -18.81
N ASN A 118 29.99 -19.11 -19.92
CA ASN A 118 31.28 -18.72 -20.52
C ASN A 118 31.84 -17.37 -20.01
N SER A 119 31.20 -16.72 -19.04
CA SER A 119 31.70 -15.46 -18.46
C SER A 119 32.61 -15.70 -17.26
N GLN A 120 33.67 -14.90 -17.11
CA GLN A 120 34.74 -14.95 -16.09
C GLN A 120 34.26 -14.88 -14.61
N ASN A 121 32.96 -14.89 -14.35
CA ASN A 121 32.43 -14.79 -13.00
C ASN A 121 32.67 -16.10 -12.23
N PRO A 122 33.40 -16.10 -11.11
CA PRO A 122 33.72 -17.30 -10.33
C PRO A 122 32.49 -18.03 -9.79
N LEU A 123 31.34 -17.36 -9.69
CA LEU A 123 30.07 -17.96 -9.26
C LEU A 123 29.49 -18.93 -10.30
N ASN A 124 29.87 -18.83 -11.58
CA ASN A 124 29.36 -19.73 -12.62
C ASN A 124 29.97 -21.14 -12.55
N ARG A 125 31.03 -21.33 -11.76
CA ARG A 125 31.69 -22.63 -11.53
C ARG A 125 31.17 -23.33 -10.28
N ILE A 126 30.27 -22.71 -9.53
CA ILE A 126 29.72 -23.25 -8.30
C ILE A 126 28.51 -24.11 -8.66
N ASP A 127 28.49 -25.32 -8.13
CA ASP A 127 27.34 -26.22 -8.24
C ASP A 127 26.30 -25.90 -7.16
N TYR A 128 25.18 -25.35 -7.61
CA TYR A 128 24.07 -24.86 -6.76
C TYR A 128 23.22 -25.98 -6.16
N GLU A 129 23.38 -27.23 -6.62
CA GLU A 129 22.60 -28.37 -6.15
C GLU A 129 23.29 -29.11 -4.99
N THR A 130 24.53 -28.73 -4.65
CA THR A 130 25.29 -29.39 -3.60
C THR A 130 24.80 -29.02 -2.19
N PRO A 131 24.73 -29.98 -1.26
CA PRO A 131 24.36 -29.70 0.13
C PRO A 131 25.38 -28.79 0.85
N GLU A 132 26.65 -28.82 0.41
CA GLU A 132 27.70 -27.92 0.91
C GLU A 132 27.42 -26.46 0.54
N PHE A 133 26.95 -26.19 -0.68
CA PHE A 133 26.53 -24.84 -1.09
C PHE A 133 25.40 -24.31 -0.20
N ALA A 134 24.38 -25.13 0.06
CA ALA A 134 23.26 -24.74 0.92
C ALA A 134 23.70 -24.40 2.35
N GLU A 135 24.66 -25.13 2.91
CA GLU A 135 25.21 -24.86 4.24
C GLU A 135 26.01 -23.54 4.28
N LYS A 136 26.86 -23.30 3.27
CA LYS A 136 27.67 -22.08 3.17
C LYS A 136 26.80 -20.83 2.97
N VAL A 137 25.76 -20.91 2.13
CA VAL A 137 24.80 -19.80 1.94
C VAL A 137 24.02 -19.53 3.22
N ARG A 138 23.64 -20.57 3.96
CA ARG A 138 22.95 -20.42 5.25
C ARG A 138 23.83 -19.69 6.27
N ALA A 139 25.11 -20.06 6.37
CA ALA A 139 26.08 -19.38 7.23
C ALA A 139 26.28 -17.91 6.83
N LEU A 140 26.32 -17.61 5.53
CA LEU A 140 26.40 -16.23 5.02
C LEU A 140 25.16 -15.41 5.40
N CYS A 141 23.96 -15.97 5.21
CA CYS A 141 22.71 -15.28 5.56
C CYS A 141 22.60 -15.05 7.06
N GLU A 142 23.06 -15.99 7.89
CA GLU A 142 23.11 -15.83 9.35
C GLU A 142 24.06 -14.70 9.77
N LEU A 143 25.23 -14.59 9.13
CA LEU A 143 26.19 -13.51 9.40
C LEU A 143 25.65 -12.13 8.97
N LEU A 144 24.84 -12.07 7.91
CA LEU A 144 24.20 -10.85 7.42
C LEU A 144 22.86 -10.54 8.11
N GLY A 145 22.38 -11.42 9.01
CA GLY A 145 21.08 -11.25 9.69
C GLY A 145 19.85 -11.43 8.79
N ILE A 146 20.00 -12.13 7.66
CA ILE A 146 18.92 -12.36 6.69
C ILE A 146 18.11 -13.60 7.10
N SER A 147 16.77 -13.49 7.03
CA SER A 147 15.84 -14.57 7.36
C SER A 147 16.06 -15.81 6.49
N LYS A 148 16.01 -16.99 7.11
CA LYS A 148 16.25 -18.29 6.45
C LYS A 148 15.13 -18.58 5.44
N HIS A 149 15.50 -19.02 4.24
CA HIS A 149 14.56 -19.46 3.20
C HIS A 149 14.84 -20.92 2.79
N PRO A 150 13.81 -21.73 2.42
CA PRO A 150 13.99 -23.13 2.02
C PRO A 150 14.87 -23.33 0.80
N ASP A 151 14.83 -22.39 -0.14
CA ASP A 151 15.66 -22.37 -1.35
C ASP A 151 17.00 -21.63 -1.09
N PRO A 152 18.16 -22.33 -1.19
CA PRO A 152 19.49 -21.73 -1.07
C PRO A 152 19.78 -20.63 -2.10
N ILE A 153 19.23 -20.73 -3.31
CA ILE A 153 19.48 -19.76 -4.38
C ILE A 153 18.80 -18.43 -4.06
N VAL A 154 17.57 -18.48 -3.54
CA VAL A 154 16.83 -17.30 -3.09
C VAL A 154 17.54 -16.64 -1.90
N SER A 155 18.05 -17.45 -0.98
CA SER A 155 18.84 -16.97 0.17
C SER A 155 20.12 -16.25 -0.28
N LEU A 156 20.85 -16.82 -1.25
CA LEU A 156 22.04 -16.19 -1.82
C LEU A 156 21.70 -14.89 -2.55
N LYS A 157 20.59 -14.85 -3.30
CA LYS A 157 20.14 -13.63 -3.98
C LYS A 157 19.82 -12.51 -2.99
N ALA A 158 19.15 -12.84 -1.88
CA ALA A 158 18.89 -11.89 -0.81
C ALA A 158 20.20 -11.36 -0.19
N ALA A 159 21.18 -12.24 0.06
CA ALA A 159 22.51 -11.85 0.53
C ALA A 159 23.23 -10.91 -0.45
N CYS A 160 23.18 -11.20 -1.76
CA CYS A 160 23.80 -10.33 -2.77
C CYS A 160 23.14 -8.94 -2.84
N ILE A 161 21.81 -8.86 -2.77
CA ILE A 161 21.07 -7.58 -2.76
C ILE A 161 21.41 -6.78 -1.50
N TYR A 162 21.46 -7.45 -0.35
CA TYR A 162 21.83 -6.79 0.91
C TYR A 162 23.25 -6.23 0.84
N ILE A 163 24.20 -7.01 0.33
CA ILE A 163 25.60 -6.56 0.18
C ILE A 163 25.70 -5.42 -0.84
N SER A 164 25.00 -5.48 -1.97
CA SER A 164 25.05 -4.39 -2.97
C SER A 164 24.44 -3.09 -2.45
N ASN A 165 23.35 -3.19 -1.68
CA ASN A 165 22.62 -2.01 -1.23
C ASN A 165 23.21 -1.39 0.03
N ASN A 166 23.82 -2.18 0.92
CA ASN A 166 24.28 -1.70 2.22
C ASN A 166 25.81 -1.69 2.38
N LEU A 167 26.55 -2.49 1.60
CA LEU A 167 28.00 -2.67 1.74
C LEU A 167 28.78 -2.27 0.47
N SER A 168 28.12 -1.67 -0.52
CA SER A 168 28.81 -1.09 -1.68
C SER A 168 29.53 0.20 -1.30
N ASP A 169 30.63 0.51 -2.00
CA ASP A 169 31.41 1.73 -1.77
C ASP A 169 30.57 3.00 -1.90
N GLU A 170 29.55 3.00 -2.75
CA GLU A 170 28.62 4.12 -2.94
C GLU A 170 27.67 4.27 -1.74
N SER A 171 27.05 3.19 -1.28
CA SER A 171 26.18 3.20 -0.10
C SER A 171 26.93 3.55 1.18
N LEU A 172 28.16 3.05 1.33
CA LEU A 172 29.04 3.39 2.44
C LEU A 172 29.46 4.87 2.40
N ARG A 173 29.69 5.45 1.22
CA ARG A 173 29.97 6.88 1.08
C ARG A 173 28.75 7.73 1.41
N ALA A 174 27.56 7.34 0.94
CA ALA A 174 26.31 8.04 1.23
C ALA A 174 25.99 8.06 2.74
N LEU A 175 26.08 6.92 3.41
CA LEU A 175 25.91 6.82 4.87
C LEU A 175 26.93 7.69 5.62
N ASN A 176 28.18 7.73 5.17
CA ASN A 176 29.22 8.59 5.77
C ASN A 176 28.99 10.09 5.50
N GLU A 177 28.41 10.46 4.35
CA GLU A 177 28.02 11.84 4.05
C GLU A 177 26.80 12.28 4.85
N ASP A 178 25.81 11.42 5.04
CA ASP A 178 24.63 11.71 5.84
C ASP A 178 24.98 11.81 7.33
N THR A 179 25.92 10.99 7.81
CA THR A 179 26.51 11.13 9.14
C THR A 179 27.26 12.48 9.28
N LYS A 180 27.97 12.94 8.24
CA LYS A 180 28.59 14.27 8.20
C LYS A 180 27.57 15.43 8.15
N LYS A 181 26.43 15.25 7.48
CA LYS A 181 25.34 16.24 7.45
C LYS A 181 24.63 16.33 8.79
N ALA A 182 24.42 15.20 9.47
CA ALA A 182 23.91 15.14 10.85
C ALA A 182 24.88 15.81 11.85
N LEU A 183 26.19 15.73 11.58
CA LEU A 183 27.26 16.40 12.33
C LEU A 183 27.48 17.88 11.95
N LYS A 184 26.53 18.58 11.30
CA LYS A 184 26.63 20.04 11.13
C LYS A 184 26.70 20.73 12.50
N MET A 185 27.93 20.88 13.01
CA MET A 185 28.22 21.58 14.25
C MET A 185 27.75 23.02 14.12
N MET A 186 26.85 23.42 15.02
CA MET A 186 26.43 24.81 15.15
C MET A 186 27.66 25.70 15.36
N ASP A 187 27.83 26.77 14.57
CA ASP A 187 28.93 27.71 14.79
C ASP A 187 28.72 28.39 16.16
N ILE A 188 29.63 28.13 17.10
CA ILE A 188 29.59 28.69 18.46
C ILE A 188 29.47 30.22 18.41
N LYS A 189 30.00 30.88 17.38
CA LYS A 189 29.90 32.35 17.26
C LYS A 189 28.48 32.84 16.95
N SER A 190 27.67 32.02 16.30
CA SER A 190 26.27 32.31 15.99
C SER A 190 25.36 32.20 17.20
N PHE A 191 25.78 31.47 18.25
CA PHE A 191 24.98 31.28 19.45
C PHE A 191 24.82 32.59 20.25
N PRO A 192 23.60 33.02 20.59
CA PRO A 192 23.38 34.28 21.29
C PRO A 192 23.97 34.24 22.70
N LEU A 193 24.69 35.30 23.10
CA LEU A 193 25.34 35.36 24.43
C LEU A 193 24.33 35.63 25.55
N GLY A 194 23.27 36.39 25.28
CA GLY A 194 22.21 36.72 26.25
C GLY A 194 22.61 37.68 27.37
N ILE A 195 23.89 38.08 27.39
CA ILE A 195 24.46 39.10 28.27
C ILE A 195 25.24 40.11 27.41
N PRO A 196 25.47 41.34 27.90
CA PRO A 196 26.30 42.32 27.20
C PRO A 196 27.68 41.73 26.86
N GLN A 197 28.15 41.96 25.63
CA GLN A 197 29.42 41.43 25.18
C GLN A 197 30.58 42.09 25.93
N HIS A 198 31.52 41.28 26.40
CA HIS A 198 32.76 41.75 26.99
C HIS A 198 33.76 42.18 25.91
N LYS A 199 34.67 43.12 26.23
CA LYS A 199 35.71 43.58 25.28
C LYS A 199 36.68 42.49 24.84
N LEU A 200 36.84 41.44 25.66
CA LEU A 200 37.73 40.30 25.37
C LEU A 200 36.96 39.18 24.67
N ALA A 201 37.32 38.88 23.43
CA ALA A 201 36.71 37.83 22.63
C ALA A 201 36.76 36.42 23.28
N PRO A 202 37.85 36.00 23.96
CA PRO A 202 37.89 34.69 24.63
C PRO A 202 36.85 34.54 25.74
N VAL A 203 36.56 35.63 26.46
CA VAL A 203 35.56 35.63 27.54
C VAL A 203 34.16 35.43 26.98
N ASN A 204 33.84 36.08 25.85
CA ASN A 204 32.56 35.87 25.17
C ASN A 204 32.44 34.42 24.66
N MET A 205 33.51 33.84 24.12
CA MET A 205 33.49 32.45 23.64
C MET A 205 33.31 31.46 24.79
N ALA A 206 34.04 31.63 25.90
CA ALA A 206 33.88 30.81 27.09
C ALA A 206 32.46 30.92 27.67
N ALA A 207 31.89 32.12 27.69
CA ALA A 207 30.50 32.33 28.11
C ALA A 207 29.48 31.65 27.17
N ARG A 208 29.69 31.67 25.84
CA ARG A 208 28.82 30.91 24.91
C ARG A 208 28.89 29.41 25.14
N ILE A 209 30.09 28.87 25.36
CA ILE A 209 30.30 27.46 25.64
C ILE A 209 29.63 27.07 26.97
N LEU A 210 29.87 27.81 28.04
CA LEU A 210 29.20 27.59 29.33
C LEU A 210 27.69 27.68 29.21
N ARG A 211 27.18 28.60 28.39
CA ARG A 211 25.74 28.74 28.14
C ARG A 211 25.20 27.52 27.38
N LEU A 212 25.87 27.05 26.34
CA LEU A 212 25.51 25.86 25.57
C LEU A 212 25.49 24.60 26.46
N VAL A 213 26.53 24.40 27.27
CA VAL A 213 26.63 23.26 28.21
C VAL A 213 25.48 23.27 29.21
N ASN A 214 25.03 24.46 29.63
CA ASN A 214 23.96 24.61 30.61
C ASN A 214 22.63 25.06 29.99
N VAL A 215 22.41 24.88 28.67
CA VAL A 215 21.18 25.34 27.99
C VAL A 215 19.94 24.75 28.64
N GLU A 216 19.99 23.47 29.01
CA GLU A 216 18.90 22.76 29.66
C GLU A 216 18.58 23.36 31.03
N GLN A 217 19.60 23.60 31.85
CA GLN A 217 19.43 24.23 33.16
C GLN A 217 18.92 25.67 33.05
N LEU A 218 19.37 26.42 32.05
CA LEU A 218 18.90 27.79 31.80
C LEU A 218 17.43 27.82 31.36
N ARG A 219 16.99 26.86 30.54
CA ARG A 219 15.57 26.69 30.20
C ARG A 219 14.75 26.36 31.44
N ALA A 220 15.20 25.42 32.26
CA ALA A 220 14.52 25.06 33.50
C ALA A 220 14.39 26.25 34.47
N VAL A 221 15.45 27.07 34.62
CA VAL A 221 15.41 28.29 35.44
C VAL A 221 14.47 29.32 34.85
N GLN A 222 14.48 29.52 33.53
CA GLN A 222 13.58 30.46 32.85
C GLN A 222 12.11 30.05 33.03
N THR A 223 11.79 28.77 32.89
CA THR A 223 10.45 28.23 33.17
C THR A 223 10.03 28.55 34.61
N LYS A 224 10.89 28.27 35.60
CA LYS A 224 10.61 28.60 37.01
C LYS A 224 10.43 30.09 37.27
N ILE A 225 11.21 30.95 36.60
CA ILE A 225 11.04 32.41 36.70
C ILE A 225 9.67 32.82 36.15
N ASN A 226 9.27 32.29 35.00
CA ASN A 226 7.97 32.59 34.39
C ASN A 226 6.81 32.09 35.27
N GLU A 227 6.90 30.88 35.81
CA GLU A 227 5.93 30.33 36.76
C GLU A 227 5.80 31.22 38.01
N THR A 228 6.94 31.65 38.56
CA THR A 228 6.96 32.55 39.73
C THR A 228 6.35 33.91 39.39
N LEU A 229 6.60 34.43 38.19
CA LEU A 229 6.08 35.72 37.74
C LEU A 229 4.55 35.67 37.60
N VAL A 230 4.02 34.59 37.01
CA VAL A 230 2.58 34.33 36.92
C VAL A 230 1.97 34.21 38.33
N ALA A 231 2.59 33.45 39.22
CA ALA A 231 2.12 33.33 40.60
C ALA A 231 2.12 34.68 41.36
N VAL A 232 3.13 35.52 41.13
CA VAL A 232 3.16 36.89 41.71
C VAL A 232 2.07 37.77 41.07
N GLN A 233 1.84 37.67 39.76
CA GLN A 233 0.76 38.40 39.08
C GLN A 233 -0.60 37.99 39.64
N ASP A 234 -0.86 36.71 39.83
CA ASP A 234 -2.12 36.21 40.42
C ASP A 234 -2.39 36.77 41.81
N VAL A 235 -1.34 37.00 42.61
CA VAL A 235 -1.45 37.60 43.95
C VAL A 235 -1.52 39.13 43.91
N THR A 236 -0.95 39.77 42.88
CA THR A 236 -0.83 41.24 42.79
C THR A 236 -1.85 41.89 41.86
N ILE A 237 -2.69 41.11 41.18
CA ILE A 237 -3.80 41.65 40.39
C ILE A 237 -4.81 42.33 41.32
N ASP A 238 -4.80 43.66 41.26
CA ASP A 238 -5.88 44.52 41.75
C ASP A 238 -7.10 44.33 40.83
N MET A 239 -8.10 43.61 41.34
CA MET A 239 -9.37 43.25 40.67
C MET A 239 -10.18 44.45 40.16
N SER A 240 -9.80 45.69 40.51
CA SER A 240 -10.54 46.91 40.16
C SER A 240 -10.26 47.47 38.76
N LYS A 241 -9.23 47.00 38.03
CA LYS A 241 -8.82 47.58 36.74
C LYS A 241 -9.15 46.76 35.49
N LYS A 242 -9.95 45.69 35.61
CA LYS A 242 -10.20 44.74 34.51
C LYS A 242 -11.40 45.09 33.59
N ALA A 243 -11.92 46.31 33.65
CA ALA A 243 -13.00 46.75 32.78
C ALA A 243 -12.63 48.07 32.08
N GLU A 244 -12.66 48.01 30.74
CA GLU A 244 -12.76 49.09 29.75
C GLU A 244 -11.63 49.10 28.72
N PHE A 245 -11.77 48.29 27.67
CA PHE A 245 -11.52 48.74 26.31
C PHE A 245 -12.38 47.89 25.35
N GLY A 246 -13.56 48.45 25.00
CA GLY A 246 -14.37 48.00 23.87
C GLY A 246 -13.81 48.51 22.53
N PRO A 247 -14.34 48.02 21.39
CA PRO A 247 -13.61 47.90 20.15
C PRO A 247 -13.62 49.17 19.27
N SER A 248 -12.53 49.39 18.53
CA SER A 248 -12.45 50.29 17.36
C SER A 248 -11.85 49.50 16.18
N PRO A 249 -12.12 49.90 14.92
CA PRO A 249 -12.36 48.97 13.82
C PRO A 249 -11.07 48.53 13.10
N VAL A 250 -11.21 47.40 12.42
CA VAL A 250 -10.22 46.75 11.53
C VAL A 250 -9.02 46.14 12.28
N ARG A 251 -9.18 44.87 12.66
CA ARG A 251 -8.05 43.95 12.88
C ARG A 251 -8.22 42.73 11.98
N PRO A 252 -7.14 42.24 11.35
CA PRO A 252 -7.14 40.98 10.62
C PRO A 252 -7.58 39.87 11.58
N GLN A 253 -8.37 38.92 11.08
CA GLN A 253 -8.98 37.84 11.84
C GLN A 253 -7.96 37.23 12.82
N LEU A 254 -8.19 37.51 14.11
CA LEU A 254 -7.47 36.90 15.21
C LEU A 254 -7.92 35.44 15.27
N ILE A 255 -6.97 34.56 14.97
CA ILE A 255 -6.98 33.14 15.30
C ILE A 255 -7.41 33.04 16.78
N SER A 256 -8.54 32.37 17.04
CA SER A 256 -8.90 31.92 18.40
C SER A 256 -7.68 31.23 19.02
N PRO A 257 -7.42 31.33 20.33
CA PRO A 257 -6.34 30.56 20.94
C PRO A 257 -6.62 29.07 20.68
N MET A 258 -5.93 28.52 19.69
CA MET A 258 -6.05 27.13 19.26
C MET A 258 -5.27 26.29 20.27
N GLY A 259 -5.92 25.32 20.91
CA GLY A 259 -5.25 24.42 21.83
C GLY A 259 -4.07 23.73 21.15
N THR A 260 -2.87 23.97 21.67
CA THR A 260 -1.65 23.29 21.23
C THR A 260 -1.48 22.01 22.05
N PRO A 261 -0.71 21.00 21.57
CA PRO A 261 -0.38 19.81 22.36
C PRO A 261 0.11 20.15 23.79
N GLU A 262 0.79 21.29 23.92
CA GLU A 262 1.38 21.81 25.17
C GLU A 262 0.35 22.42 26.14
N SER A 263 -0.85 22.81 25.67
CA SER A 263 -1.92 23.36 26.50
C SER A 263 -2.97 22.33 26.92
N ARG A 264 -2.99 21.14 26.30
CA ARG A 264 -4.06 20.14 26.51
C ARG A 264 -3.94 19.40 27.83
N SER A 265 -5.07 19.26 28.53
CA SER A 265 -5.14 18.52 29.80
C SER A 265 -5.27 16.99 29.63
N ARG A 266 -5.74 16.55 28.46
CA ARG A 266 -5.89 15.14 28.07
C ARG A 266 -5.45 15.00 26.61
N PRO A 267 -4.79 13.90 26.24
CA PRO A 267 -4.36 13.70 24.87
C PRO A 267 -5.54 13.42 23.95
N ASN A 268 -5.41 13.85 22.70
CA ASN A 268 -6.26 13.40 21.62
C ASN A 268 -5.60 12.21 20.89
N ILE A 269 -6.41 11.22 20.54
CA ILE A 269 -5.95 9.92 20.04
C ILE A 269 -6.55 9.68 18.65
N LEU A 270 -5.71 9.36 17.68
CA LEU A 270 -6.14 8.85 16.38
C LEU A 270 -5.97 7.33 16.36
N ILE A 271 -7.01 6.60 15.95
CA ILE A 271 -6.92 5.17 15.65
C ILE A 271 -7.17 4.99 14.15
N THR A 272 -6.11 4.58 13.44
CA THR A 272 -6.09 4.41 11.99
C THR A 272 -5.62 3.01 11.56
N GLY A 273 -5.63 2.74 10.26
CA GLY A 273 -5.29 1.44 9.66
C GLY A 273 -6.38 0.91 8.73
N SER A 274 -6.09 -0.20 8.05
CA SER A 274 -6.93 -0.69 6.95
C SER A 274 -8.36 -1.00 7.40
N PRO A 275 -9.39 -0.79 6.57
CA PRO A 275 -10.74 -1.22 6.90
C PRO A 275 -10.78 -2.72 7.24
N GLY A 276 -11.41 -3.08 8.37
CA GLY A 276 -11.48 -4.46 8.86
C GLY A 276 -10.48 -4.83 9.96
N THR A 277 -9.47 -3.99 10.24
CA THR A 277 -8.45 -4.27 11.27
C THR A 277 -8.98 -4.22 12.71
N GLY A 278 -10.09 -3.51 12.97
CA GLY A 278 -10.72 -3.46 14.30
C GLY A 278 -10.83 -2.06 14.93
N LYS A 279 -10.52 -1.00 14.17
CA LYS A 279 -10.47 0.40 14.66
C LYS A 279 -11.69 0.82 15.48
N SER A 280 -12.89 0.69 14.94
CA SER A 280 -14.13 1.13 15.61
C SER A 280 -14.40 0.40 16.92
N THR A 281 -14.01 -0.87 17.01
CA THR A 281 -14.12 -1.63 18.26
C THR A 281 -13.12 -1.11 19.29
N LEU A 282 -11.85 -0.97 18.89
CA LEU A 282 -10.80 -0.46 19.78
C LEU A 282 -11.11 0.97 20.25
N ALA A 283 -11.50 1.86 19.33
CA ALA A 283 -11.80 3.26 19.60
C ALA A 283 -12.94 3.41 20.60
N LYS A 284 -14.00 2.60 20.46
CA LYS A 284 -15.11 2.59 21.40
C LYS A 284 -14.69 2.13 22.79
N GLU A 285 -13.99 1.00 22.90
CA GLU A 285 -13.55 0.46 24.19
C GLU A 285 -12.57 1.41 24.90
N VAL A 286 -11.65 2.04 24.15
CA VAL A 286 -10.72 3.05 24.68
C VAL A 286 -11.47 4.29 25.16
N ALA A 287 -12.41 4.81 24.36
CA ALA A 287 -13.19 5.98 24.71
C ALA A 287 -14.05 5.74 25.96
N ASP A 288 -14.75 4.60 26.03
CA ASP A 288 -15.58 4.20 27.18
C ASP A 288 -14.74 4.05 28.45
N LYS A 289 -13.54 3.43 28.35
CA LYS A 289 -12.66 3.19 29.49
C LYS A 289 -12.00 4.47 30.03
N LEU A 290 -11.63 5.40 29.15
CA LEU A 290 -10.99 6.68 29.52
C LEU A 290 -11.99 7.81 29.79
N GLY A 291 -13.27 7.62 29.43
CA GLY A 291 -14.29 8.66 29.47
C GLY A 291 -13.98 9.79 28.49
N PHE A 292 -13.51 9.43 27.30
CA PHE A 292 -13.15 10.35 26.21
C PHE A 292 -14.33 10.47 25.22
N ASP A 293 -14.36 11.57 24.49
CA ASP A 293 -15.33 11.75 23.40
C ASP A 293 -14.92 10.91 22.19
N LEU A 294 -15.87 10.25 21.52
CA LEU A 294 -15.60 9.39 20.37
C LEU A 294 -16.11 10.08 19.09
N ILE A 295 -15.20 10.27 18.14
CA ILE A 295 -15.50 10.71 16.78
C ILE A 295 -15.33 9.52 15.84
N ASP A 296 -16.45 8.90 15.47
CA ASP A 296 -16.49 7.98 14.33
C ASP A 296 -16.71 8.81 13.07
N VAL A 297 -15.62 9.07 12.35
CA VAL A 297 -15.62 9.95 11.18
C VAL A 297 -16.58 9.44 10.11
N SER A 298 -16.69 8.11 9.94
CA SER A 298 -17.60 7.52 8.95
C SER A 298 -19.07 7.84 9.28
N LYS A 299 -19.43 7.84 10.57
CA LYS A 299 -20.78 8.23 11.02
C LYS A 299 -21.01 9.73 10.91
N GLU A 300 -20.06 10.56 11.32
CA GLU A 300 -20.18 12.03 11.22
C GLU A 300 -20.41 12.46 9.78
N VAL A 301 -19.67 11.87 8.84
CA VAL A 301 -19.80 12.15 7.39
C VAL A 301 -21.17 11.76 6.85
N THR A 302 -21.70 10.62 7.30
CA THR A 302 -23.00 10.13 6.85
C THR A 302 -24.15 10.94 7.47
N GLN A 303 -24.07 11.27 8.75
CA GLN A 303 -25.16 11.95 9.48
C GLN A 303 -25.27 13.44 9.13
N ASN A 304 -24.12 14.10 8.89
CA ASN A 304 -24.07 15.54 8.61
C ASN A 304 -23.91 15.83 7.11
N ASN A 305 -23.98 14.81 6.23
CA ASN A 305 -23.82 14.92 4.79
C ASN A 305 -22.50 15.63 4.37
N LEU A 306 -21.39 15.29 5.02
CA LEU A 306 -20.06 15.87 4.79
C LEU A 306 -19.34 15.18 3.63
N HIS A 307 -20.08 14.86 2.58
CA HIS A 307 -19.58 14.15 1.42
C HIS A 307 -20.01 14.88 0.15
N SER A 308 -19.21 14.72 -0.90
CA SER A 308 -19.42 15.34 -2.20
C SER A 308 -20.04 14.35 -3.20
N ALA A 309 -19.50 14.27 -4.42
CA ALA A 309 -20.03 13.42 -5.47
C ALA A 309 -20.00 11.93 -5.09
N TYR A 310 -20.96 11.15 -5.61
CA TYR A 310 -20.93 9.70 -5.51
C TYR A 310 -19.99 9.12 -6.57
N ASP A 311 -19.03 8.33 -6.14
CA ASP A 311 -18.12 7.60 -7.01
C ASP A 311 -18.76 6.26 -7.42
N ASN A 312 -19.10 6.14 -8.70
CA ASN A 312 -19.73 4.94 -9.25
C ASN A 312 -18.75 3.77 -9.44
N GLU A 313 -17.45 4.03 -9.52
CA GLU A 313 -16.41 3.01 -9.71
C GLU A 313 -16.13 2.29 -8.39
N TYR A 314 -16.05 3.05 -7.29
CA TYR A 314 -15.76 2.52 -5.95
C TYR A 314 -17.02 2.30 -5.09
N GLY A 315 -18.19 2.77 -5.55
CA GLY A 315 -19.47 2.58 -4.88
C GLY A 315 -19.59 3.32 -3.55
N CYS A 316 -18.92 4.47 -3.39
CA CYS A 316 -18.92 5.27 -2.18
C CYS A 316 -19.03 6.78 -2.48
N HIS A 317 -19.44 7.57 -1.50
CA HIS A 317 -19.35 9.03 -1.62
C HIS A 317 -17.93 9.51 -1.35
N VAL A 318 -17.44 10.46 -2.14
CA VAL A 318 -16.15 11.11 -1.91
C VAL A 318 -16.27 12.02 -0.68
N LEU A 319 -15.37 11.83 0.30
CA LEU A 319 -15.32 12.65 1.50
C LEU A 319 -15.06 14.13 1.15
N ASP A 320 -15.75 15.06 1.80
CA ASP A 320 -15.42 16.47 1.77
C ASP A 320 -14.57 16.81 3.00
N GLU A 321 -13.26 16.73 2.84
CA GLU A 321 -12.28 16.85 3.93
C GLU A 321 -12.38 18.21 4.64
N GLU A 322 -12.49 19.32 3.90
CA GLU A 322 -12.59 20.67 4.48
C GLU A 322 -13.81 20.79 5.39
N LYS A 323 -14.99 20.32 4.92
CA LYS A 323 -16.21 20.35 5.74
C LYS A 323 -16.11 19.45 6.97
N LEU A 324 -15.46 18.29 6.85
CA LEU A 324 -15.22 17.41 7.99
C LEU A 324 -14.33 18.11 9.02
N LEU A 325 -13.24 18.73 8.59
CA LEU A 325 -12.33 19.45 9.47
C LEU A 325 -13.05 20.58 10.19
N ASP A 326 -13.78 21.43 9.47
CA ASP A 326 -14.57 22.52 10.05
C ASP A 326 -15.61 22.00 11.07
N HIS A 327 -16.24 20.86 10.79
CA HIS A 327 -17.27 20.26 11.66
C HIS A 327 -16.70 19.73 12.98
N ILE A 328 -15.49 19.16 12.98
CA ILE A 328 -14.89 18.57 14.19
C ILE A 328 -13.87 19.48 14.88
N GLN A 329 -13.47 20.58 14.25
CA GLN A 329 -12.42 21.48 14.74
C GLN A 329 -12.66 21.95 16.18
N ASP A 330 -13.87 22.40 16.51
CA ASP A 330 -14.19 22.92 17.85
C ASP A 330 -14.03 21.85 18.94
N ARG A 331 -14.26 20.57 18.62
CA ARG A 331 -14.07 19.43 19.54
C ARG A 331 -12.58 19.10 19.70
N MET A 332 -11.82 19.17 18.61
CA MET A 332 -10.39 18.84 18.60
C MET A 332 -9.52 19.94 19.21
N ASP A 333 -9.93 21.21 19.07
CA ASP A 333 -9.19 22.38 19.54
C ASP A 333 -9.50 22.77 21.00
N ASP A 334 -10.40 22.06 21.68
CA ASP A 334 -10.68 22.24 23.11
C ASP A 334 -9.42 21.94 23.95
N ASP A 335 -8.98 22.89 24.77
CA ASP A 335 -7.85 22.73 25.70
C ASP A 335 -8.05 21.58 26.70
N ARG A 336 -9.29 21.12 26.91
CA ARG A 336 -9.53 19.90 27.69
C ARG A 336 -8.95 18.66 27.01
N GLY A 337 -9.00 18.60 25.68
CA GLY A 337 -8.69 17.42 24.88
C GLY A 337 -9.51 16.19 25.31
N GLY A 338 -8.98 14.99 25.06
CA GLY A 338 -9.63 13.74 25.42
C GLY A 338 -10.64 13.28 24.38
N VAL A 339 -10.24 13.36 23.11
CA VAL A 339 -11.02 12.89 21.97
C VAL A 339 -10.33 11.68 21.33
N VAL A 340 -11.11 10.65 21.00
CA VAL A 340 -10.67 9.50 20.21
C VAL A 340 -11.30 9.59 18.83
N VAL A 341 -10.48 9.61 17.79
CA VAL A 341 -10.92 9.68 16.39
C VAL A 341 -10.68 8.32 15.72
N ASP A 342 -11.73 7.76 15.11
CA ASP A 342 -11.67 6.56 14.28
C ASP A 342 -11.86 6.94 12.80
N TYR A 343 -10.80 6.76 12.02
CA TYR A 343 -10.88 6.82 10.57
C TYR A 343 -9.78 5.96 9.93
N HIS A 344 -9.90 5.66 8.64
CA HIS A 344 -8.89 4.87 7.93
C HIS A 344 -7.80 5.75 7.31
N GLY A 345 -8.12 6.95 6.83
CA GLY A 345 -7.13 7.94 6.38
C GLY A 345 -6.75 8.90 7.51
N CYS A 346 -5.64 9.61 7.36
CA CYS A 346 -5.09 10.50 8.37
C CYS A 346 -4.26 11.69 7.87
N ASP A 347 -3.94 11.77 6.59
CA ASP A 347 -3.10 12.81 5.97
C ASP A 347 -3.70 14.23 5.96
N PHE A 348 -5.02 14.33 5.84
CA PHE A 348 -5.72 15.62 5.80
C PHE A 348 -5.97 16.22 7.19
N PHE A 349 -5.77 15.46 8.27
CA PHE A 349 -5.93 16.02 9.62
C PHE A 349 -4.74 16.91 10.01
N PRO A 350 -4.97 18.07 10.65
CA PRO A 350 -3.89 18.87 11.21
C PRO A 350 -3.05 18.06 12.21
N GLU A 351 -1.73 17.98 11.99
CA GLU A 351 -0.77 17.27 12.86
C GLU A 351 -0.97 17.61 14.35
N ARG A 352 -1.24 18.89 14.63
CA ARG A 352 -1.45 19.42 15.99
C ARG A 352 -2.59 18.75 16.75
N TRP A 353 -3.55 18.12 16.07
CA TRP A 353 -4.75 17.56 16.70
C TRP A 353 -4.50 16.28 17.48
N PHE A 354 -3.43 15.55 17.20
CA PHE A 354 -3.21 14.23 17.77
C PHE A 354 -1.92 14.17 18.56
N ASP A 355 -2.04 13.68 19.79
CA ASP A 355 -0.92 13.48 20.70
C ASP A 355 -0.48 12.01 20.69
N ILE A 356 -1.37 11.10 20.26
CA ILE A 356 -1.14 9.65 20.12
C ILE A 356 -1.80 9.18 18.83
N VAL A 357 -1.06 8.46 17.97
CA VAL A 357 -1.56 7.87 16.73
C VAL A 357 -1.35 6.35 16.77
N ALA A 358 -2.43 5.60 16.91
CA ALA A 358 -2.42 4.13 16.91
C ALA A 358 -2.76 3.60 15.51
N VAL A 359 -1.81 2.91 14.86
CA VAL A 359 -2.00 2.30 13.54
C VAL A 359 -2.22 0.80 13.72
N LEU A 360 -3.45 0.33 13.43
CA LEU A 360 -3.80 -1.08 13.53
C LEU A 360 -3.34 -1.87 12.30
N ARG A 361 -2.71 -3.02 12.54
CA ARG A 361 -2.26 -3.99 11.54
C ARG A 361 -2.92 -5.34 11.77
N CYS A 362 -3.12 -6.10 10.70
CA CYS A 362 -3.74 -7.43 10.77
C CYS A 362 -3.19 -8.34 9.68
N ASP A 363 -2.97 -9.62 9.99
CA ASP A 363 -2.65 -10.63 8.98
C ASP A 363 -3.70 -10.67 7.87
N ASN A 364 -3.23 -10.81 6.62
CA ASN A 364 -4.07 -10.75 5.43
C ASN A 364 -5.14 -11.83 5.39
N GLY A 365 -4.87 -13.04 5.91
CA GLY A 365 -5.85 -14.12 5.95
C GLY A 365 -7.00 -13.78 6.88
N ILE A 366 -6.68 -13.30 8.08
CA ILE A 366 -7.68 -12.87 9.08
C ILE A 366 -8.46 -11.66 8.57
N LEU A 367 -7.77 -10.68 7.97
CA LEU A 367 -8.40 -9.50 7.42
C LEU A 367 -9.37 -9.84 6.27
N TYR A 368 -9.00 -10.80 5.41
CA TYR A 368 -9.86 -11.30 4.33
C TYR A 368 -11.15 -11.87 4.90
N ASP A 369 -11.06 -12.78 5.88
CA ASP A 369 -12.24 -13.40 6.50
C ASP A 369 -13.16 -12.37 7.16
N ARG A 370 -12.58 -11.36 7.84
CA ARG A 370 -13.34 -10.26 8.45
C ARG A 370 -14.06 -9.41 7.40
N LEU A 371 -13.42 -9.10 6.28
CA LEU A 371 -14.02 -8.31 5.20
C LEU A 371 -15.08 -9.10 4.44
N ALA A 372 -14.85 -10.39 4.19
CA ALA A 372 -15.82 -11.30 3.58
C ALA A 372 -17.07 -11.46 4.45
N ALA A 373 -16.90 -11.62 5.77
CA ALA A 373 -18.01 -11.70 6.72
C ALA A 373 -18.85 -10.41 6.77
N ARG A 374 -18.28 -9.26 6.41
CA ARG A 374 -19.01 -7.98 6.27
C ARG A 374 -19.79 -7.85 4.95
N GLY A 375 -19.69 -8.84 4.06
CA GLY A 375 -20.39 -8.84 2.77
C GLY A 375 -19.77 -7.92 1.72
N TYR A 376 -18.47 -7.62 1.82
CA TYR A 376 -17.78 -6.83 0.81
C TYR A 376 -17.64 -7.65 -0.49
N THR A 377 -17.70 -6.96 -1.64
CA THR A 377 -17.45 -7.59 -2.95
C THR A 377 -15.98 -8.00 -3.07
N ASP A 378 -15.68 -9.04 -3.86
CA ASP A 378 -14.29 -9.50 -4.11
C ASP A 378 -13.35 -8.38 -4.56
N PHE A 379 -13.84 -7.41 -5.34
CA PHE A 379 -13.07 -6.24 -5.77
C PHE A 379 -12.63 -5.39 -4.57
N LYS A 380 -13.61 -4.96 -3.75
CA LYS A 380 -13.37 -4.18 -2.53
C LYS A 380 -12.51 -4.93 -1.51
N ILE A 381 -12.69 -6.25 -1.36
CA ILE A 381 -11.84 -7.05 -0.48
C ILE A 381 -10.40 -7.00 -0.97
N ARG A 382 -10.16 -7.26 -2.27
CA ARG A 382 -8.81 -7.24 -2.85
C ARG A 382 -8.12 -5.90 -2.63
N GLU A 383 -8.81 -4.80 -2.89
CA GLU A 383 -8.29 -3.44 -2.71
C GLU A 383 -7.85 -3.18 -1.25
N ASN A 384 -8.67 -3.55 -0.27
CA ASN A 384 -8.34 -3.36 1.15
C ASN A 384 -7.21 -4.28 1.62
N ILE A 385 -7.12 -5.48 1.06
CA ILE A 385 -6.00 -6.40 1.33
C ILE A 385 -4.70 -5.89 0.71
N GLU A 386 -4.75 -5.35 -0.51
CA GLU A 386 -3.59 -4.72 -1.15
C GLU A 386 -3.11 -3.50 -0.35
N CYS A 387 -4.03 -2.66 0.14
CA CYS A 387 -3.73 -1.53 1.03
C CYS A 387 -2.97 -1.98 2.29
N GLU A 388 -3.40 -3.08 2.93
CA GLU A 388 -2.72 -3.64 4.11
C GLU A 388 -1.35 -4.24 3.78
N ILE A 389 -1.23 -4.95 2.64
CA ILE A 389 0.03 -5.54 2.15
C ILE A 389 1.07 -4.45 1.90
N PHE A 390 0.68 -3.36 1.25
CA PHE A 390 1.57 -2.24 0.99
C PHE A 390 1.82 -1.37 2.22
N GLY A 391 1.02 -1.53 3.28
CA GLY A 391 1.14 -0.73 4.50
C GLY A 391 0.85 0.75 4.26
N SER A 392 -0.01 1.07 3.28
CA SER A 392 -0.24 2.44 2.82
C SER A 392 -0.61 3.38 3.95
N LEU A 393 -1.47 2.95 4.88
CA LEU A 393 -1.92 3.78 6.00
C LEU A 393 -0.88 3.91 7.13
N LEU A 394 0.09 2.98 7.22
CA LEU A 394 1.22 3.13 8.12
C LEU A 394 2.24 4.13 7.56
N GLU A 395 2.48 4.10 6.24
CA GLU A 395 3.32 5.10 5.58
C GLU A 395 2.68 6.49 5.65
N GLU A 396 1.39 6.60 5.36
CA GLU A 396 0.63 7.85 5.47
C GLU A 396 0.72 8.47 6.87
N ALA A 397 0.57 7.66 7.92
CA ALA A 397 0.75 8.13 9.30
C ALA A 397 2.17 8.63 9.57
N ARG A 398 3.20 7.95 9.03
CA ARG A 398 4.61 8.35 9.20
C ARG A 398 4.98 9.62 8.47
N ASP A 399 4.32 9.89 7.35
CA ASP A 399 4.51 11.12 6.58
C ASP A 399 3.77 12.32 7.20
N SER A 400 2.67 12.04 7.93
CA SER A 400 1.78 13.07 8.48
C SER A 400 2.08 13.45 9.94
N TYR A 401 2.67 12.54 10.71
CA TYR A 401 2.92 12.72 12.15
C TYR A 401 4.36 12.40 12.53
N LYS A 402 4.81 12.94 13.67
CA LYS A 402 6.12 12.59 14.24
C LYS A 402 6.16 11.12 14.62
N VAL A 403 7.27 10.46 14.30
CA VAL A 403 7.48 9.03 14.59
C VAL A 403 7.27 8.67 16.07
N GLU A 404 7.55 9.60 16.99
CA GLU A 404 7.42 9.40 18.44
C GLU A 404 5.99 9.25 18.95
N VAL A 405 5.00 9.80 18.24
CA VAL A 405 3.58 9.68 18.60
C VAL A 405 2.89 8.50 17.90
N ILE A 406 3.57 7.84 16.96
CA ILE A 406 3.01 6.75 16.16
C ILE A 406 3.29 5.40 16.83
N HIS A 407 2.23 4.64 17.06
CA HIS A 407 2.27 3.32 17.66
C HIS A 407 1.60 2.29 16.77
N GLU A 408 2.40 1.41 16.18
CA GLU A 408 1.89 0.25 15.42
C GLU A 408 1.40 -0.83 16.38
N LEU A 409 0.17 -1.31 16.17
CA LEU A 409 -0.51 -2.27 17.04
C LEU A 409 -1.08 -3.44 16.21
N ARG A 410 -0.77 -4.68 16.59
CA ARG A 410 -1.38 -5.87 15.97
C ARG A 410 -2.80 -6.09 16.51
N SER A 411 -3.75 -6.44 15.63
CA SER A 411 -5.16 -6.59 15.98
C SER A 411 -5.80 -7.84 15.33
N GLU A 412 -5.27 -9.02 15.66
CA GLU A 412 -5.68 -10.31 15.11
C GLU A 412 -6.60 -11.06 16.08
N THR A 413 -6.34 -10.96 17.38
CA THR A 413 -7.04 -11.72 18.44
C THR A 413 -7.69 -10.83 19.52
N PRO A 414 -8.65 -11.34 20.30
CA PRO A 414 -9.22 -10.62 21.44
C PRO A 414 -8.17 -10.27 22.52
N ASP A 415 -7.22 -11.16 22.79
CA ASP A 415 -6.16 -10.91 23.78
C ASP A 415 -5.28 -9.72 23.36
N GLU A 416 -5.00 -9.60 22.06
CA GLU A 416 -4.30 -8.43 21.50
C GLU A 416 -5.17 -7.17 21.60
N MET A 417 -6.49 -7.27 21.46
CA MET A 417 -7.39 -6.13 21.69
C MET A 417 -7.27 -5.62 23.12
N GLU A 418 -7.31 -6.49 24.13
CA GLU A 418 -7.14 -6.12 25.54
C GLU A 418 -5.76 -5.51 25.82
N SER A 419 -4.71 -6.10 25.23
CA SER A 419 -3.34 -5.59 25.30
C SER A 419 -3.22 -4.18 24.68
N ASN A 420 -3.84 -3.97 23.51
CA ASN A 420 -3.84 -2.67 22.84
C ASN A 420 -4.58 -1.60 23.65
N ILE A 421 -5.74 -1.93 24.23
CA ILE A 421 -6.48 -1.02 25.13
C ILE A 421 -5.59 -0.63 26.30
N THR A 422 -4.92 -1.61 26.92
CA THR A 422 -4.03 -1.38 28.07
C THR A 422 -2.87 -0.46 27.68
N LYS A 423 -2.20 -0.74 26.56
CA LYS A 423 -1.10 0.08 26.04
C LYS A 423 -1.52 1.52 25.74
N ILE A 424 -2.69 1.72 25.13
CA ILE A 424 -3.20 3.08 24.89
C ILE A 424 -3.50 3.80 26.21
N CYS A 425 -4.08 3.11 27.20
CA CYS A 425 -4.31 3.69 28.52
C CYS A 425 -2.98 4.11 29.19
N GLU A 426 -1.94 3.27 29.11
CA GLU A 426 -0.60 3.58 29.63
C GLU A 426 0.02 4.81 28.94
N LEU A 427 -0.15 4.94 27.62
CA LEU A 427 0.32 6.13 26.88
C LEU A 427 -0.43 7.40 27.32
N VAL A 428 -1.73 7.30 27.58
CA VAL A 428 -2.54 8.41 28.07
C VAL A 428 -2.16 8.82 29.50
N GLU A 429 -1.80 7.86 30.35
CA GLU A 429 -1.26 8.14 31.68
C GLU A 429 0.11 8.80 31.59
N ALA A 430 0.98 8.33 30.70
CA ALA A 430 2.31 8.89 30.46
C ALA A 430 2.26 10.31 29.89
N PHE A 431 1.23 10.67 29.12
CA PHE A 431 1.03 12.04 28.62
C PHE A 431 0.93 13.09 29.75
N LYS A 432 0.48 12.69 30.95
CA LYS A 432 0.34 13.57 32.11
C LYS A 432 1.61 13.66 32.98
N ALA A 433 2.58 12.78 32.77
CA ALA A 433 3.79 12.66 33.58
C ALA A 433 4.93 13.51 33.00
#